data_AF-A0A5K1DCN0-F1
#
_entry.id   AF-A0A5K1DCN0-F1
#
_cell.length_a   1.000
_cell.length_b   1.000
_cell.length_c   1.000
_cell.angle_alpha   90.00
_cell.angle_beta   90.00
_cell.angle_gamma   90.00
#
_symmetry.space_group_name_H-M   'P 1'
#
loop_
_entity.id
_entity.type
_entity.pdbx_description
1 polymer ?
#
loop_
_entity_poly.entity_id
_entity_poly.type
_entity_poly.pdbx_seq_one_letter_code
_entity_poly.pdbx_strand_id
1 'polypeptide(L)'
;MGMMVLLQFLLVVALSWAPPSCWWVCRVGGIGVNWGRESSDPLPSSLVVGMLKANNISRVRVFEAEAEVMEALSGNGLKVMVGIPNSMLKPLSFSKSAAESWVHDNVTRYSSKPGGVFI
;
A
#
# COMPACT_ATOMS: atom_id res chain seq x y z
N MET A 1 52.55 -20.65 6.51
CA MET A 1 51.25 -20.80 7.21
C MET A 1 50.85 -19.55 8.00
N GLY A 2 51.69 -19.02 8.90
CA GLY A 2 51.29 -17.95 9.84
C GLY A 2 50.92 -16.59 9.21
N MET A 3 51.66 -16.13 8.19
CA MET A 3 51.38 -14.83 7.54
C MET A 3 50.04 -14.80 6.78
N MET A 4 49.60 -15.95 6.25
CA MET A 4 48.34 -16.08 5.52
C MET A 4 47.14 -16.03 6.46
N VAL A 5 47.26 -16.63 7.65
CA VAL A 5 46.22 -16.59 8.70
C VAL A 5 46.10 -15.18 9.28
N LEU A 6 47.23 -14.49 9.48
CA LEU A 6 47.24 -13.10 9.94
C LEU A 6 46.58 -12.16 8.93
N LEU A 7 46.86 -12.33 7.64
CA LEU A 7 46.24 -11.53 6.58
C LEU A 7 44.73 -11.73 6.51
N GLN A 8 44.26 -12.97 6.68
CA GLN A 8 42.82 -13.29 6.74
C GLN A 8 42.14 -12.67 7.95
N PHE A 9 42.77 -12.71 9.14
CA PHE A 9 42.25 -12.06 10.34
C PHE A 9 42.14 -10.54 10.17
N LEU A 10 43.15 -9.91 9.57
CA LEU A 10 43.14 -8.46 9.32
C LEU A 10 42.06 -8.05 8.31
N LEU A 11 41.80 -8.87 7.30
CA LEU A 11 40.72 -8.66 6.32
C LEU A 11 39.33 -8.71 6.96
N VAL A 12 39.08 -9.69 7.85
CA VAL A 12 37.79 -9.81 8.56
C VAL A 12 37.56 -8.63 9.50
N VAL A 13 38.59 -8.20 10.23
CA VAL A 13 38.52 -7.02 11.09
C VAL A 13 38.28 -5.76 10.25
N ALA A 14 38.99 -5.57 9.14
CA ALA A 14 38.79 -4.42 8.25
C ALA A 14 37.37 -4.36 7.65
N LEU A 15 36.78 -5.51 7.28
CA LEU A 15 35.42 -5.59 6.76
C LEU A 15 34.35 -5.31 7.84
N SER A 16 34.64 -5.60 9.12
CA SER A 16 33.72 -5.32 10.23
C SER A 16 33.67 -3.84 10.64
N TRP A 17 34.70 -3.07 10.27
CA TRP A 17 34.76 -1.61 10.45
C TRP A 17 34.34 -0.82 9.21
N ALA A 18 33.99 -1.50 8.11
CA ALA A 18 33.38 -0.84 6.97
C ALA A 18 32.05 -0.22 7.43
N PRO A 19 31.81 1.08 7.15
CA PRO A 19 30.58 1.73 7.56
C PRO A 19 29.38 0.95 7.02
N PRO A 20 28.32 0.73 7.83
CA PRO A 20 27.16 -0.08 7.45
C PRO A 20 26.41 0.47 6.22
N SER A 21 26.80 1.64 5.70
CA SER A 21 26.40 2.14 4.39
C SER A 21 26.82 1.25 3.22
N CYS A 22 27.78 0.33 3.39
CA CYS A 22 28.16 -0.65 2.37
C CYS A 22 27.29 -1.92 2.41
N TRP A 23 26.50 -2.11 3.47
CA TRP A 23 25.37 -3.05 3.42
C TRP A 23 24.17 -2.28 2.89
N TRP A 24 24.03 -2.29 1.57
CA TRP A 24 22.81 -1.84 0.91
C TRP A 24 21.66 -2.78 1.30
N VAL A 25 21.17 -2.64 2.53
CA VAL A 25 19.86 -3.16 2.90
C VAL A 25 18.88 -2.28 2.15
N CYS A 26 18.44 -2.76 0.98
CA CYS A 26 17.33 -2.18 0.25
C CYS A 26 16.10 -2.21 1.16
N ARG A 27 15.83 -1.11 1.87
CA ARG A 27 14.62 -0.96 2.65
C ARG A 27 13.45 -0.89 1.67
N VAL A 28 12.55 -1.87 1.72
CA VAL A 28 11.30 -1.84 0.95
C VAL A 28 10.53 -0.59 1.39
N GLY A 29 10.22 0.30 0.45
CA GLY A 29 9.57 1.59 0.71
C GLY A 29 8.12 1.51 1.22
N GLY A 30 7.61 0.32 1.54
CA GLY A 30 6.28 0.03 2.07
C GLY A 30 5.62 -1.17 1.39
N ILE A 31 4.96 -2.03 2.18
CA ILE A 31 4.17 -3.17 1.71
C ILE A 31 2.71 -2.73 1.58
N GLY A 32 2.03 -3.24 0.56
CA GLY A 32 0.60 -3.06 0.36
C GLY A 32 -0.07 -4.35 -0.03
N VAL A 33 -1.40 -4.38 0.09
CA VAL A 33 -2.22 -5.57 -0.22
C VAL A 33 -3.36 -5.25 -1.17
N ASN A 34 -3.78 -6.24 -1.95
CA ASN A 34 -5.02 -6.19 -2.70
C ASN A 34 -6.14 -6.73 -1.82
N TRP A 35 -7.20 -5.95 -1.62
CA TRP A 35 -8.39 -6.39 -0.92
C TRP A 35 -9.48 -6.73 -1.93
N GLY A 36 -9.60 -8.02 -2.25
CA GLY A 36 -10.69 -8.56 -3.05
C GLY A 36 -11.94 -8.81 -2.20
N ARG A 37 -13.12 -8.52 -2.78
CA ARG A 37 -14.42 -8.66 -2.11
C ARG A 37 -15.30 -9.79 -2.67
N GLU A 38 -14.87 -10.40 -3.77
CA GLU A 38 -15.49 -11.59 -4.36
C GLU A 38 -15.23 -12.84 -3.50
N SER A 39 -15.99 -12.98 -2.42
CA SER A 39 -15.95 -14.11 -1.49
C SER A 39 -17.36 -14.56 -1.15
N SER A 40 -17.56 -15.85 -0.93
CA SER A 40 -18.82 -16.40 -0.42
C SER A 40 -19.11 -15.99 1.03
N ASP A 41 -18.07 -15.61 1.77
CA ASP A 41 -18.15 -15.13 3.15
C ASP A 41 -17.20 -13.94 3.33
N PRO A 42 -17.63 -12.71 2.99
CA PRO A 42 -16.79 -11.53 3.09
C PRO A 42 -16.70 -11.03 4.54
N LEU A 43 -15.48 -10.72 4.98
CA LEU A 43 -15.26 -10.13 6.30
C LEU A 43 -15.84 -8.70 6.37
N PRO A 44 -16.34 -8.25 7.54
CA PRO A 44 -16.76 -6.88 7.76
C PRO A 44 -15.64 -5.87 7.47
N SER A 45 -15.96 -4.76 6.82
CA SER A 45 -14.94 -3.82 6.34
C SER A 45 -14.09 -3.22 7.46
N SER A 46 -14.71 -2.91 8.61
CA SER A 46 -14.02 -2.40 9.80
C SER A 46 -13.02 -3.39 10.39
N LEU A 47 -13.34 -4.70 10.35
CA LEU A 47 -12.46 -5.76 10.84
C LEU A 47 -11.21 -5.84 9.96
N VAL A 48 -11.37 -5.81 8.64
CA VAL A 48 -10.24 -5.84 7.69
C VAL A 48 -9.34 -4.63 7.90
N VAL A 49 -9.89 -3.42 8.06
CA VAL A 49 -9.09 -2.22 8.35
C VAL A 49 -8.32 -2.36 9.67
N GLY A 50 -8.95 -2.93 10.71
CA GLY A 50 -8.28 -3.28 11.95
C GLY A 50 -7.10 -4.23 11.73
N MET A 51 -7.30 -5.29 10.93
CA MET A 51 -6.25 -6.25 10.57
C MET A 51 -5.10 -5.59 9.80
N LEU A 52 -5.39 -4.70 8.85
CA LEU A 52 -4.36 -3.98 8.09
C LEU A 52 -3.46 -3.17 9.03
N LYS A 53 -4.07 -2.42 9.95
CA LYS A 53 -3.33 -1.59 10.94
C LYS A 53 -2.54 -2.46 11.91
N ALA A 54 -3.14 -3.54 12.42
CA ALA A 54 -2.47 -4.46 13.33
C ALA A 54 -1.23 -5.13 12.70
N ASN A 55 -1.22 -5.29 11.37
CA ASN A 55 -0.10 -5.87 10.62
C ASN A 55 0.83 -4.82 9.98
N ASN A 56 0.72 -3.55 10.40
CA ASN A 56 1.54 -2.45 9.88
C ASN A 56 1.48 -2.29 8.34
N ILE A 57 0.34 -2.63 7.74
CA ILE A 57 0.06 -2.42 6.33
C ILE A 57 -0.49 -1.01 6.17
N SER A 58 0.20 -0.19 5.37
CA SER A 58 -0.14 1.23 5.16
C SER A 58 -0.76 1.51 3.78
N ARG A 59 -0.84 0.50 2.90
CA ARG A 59 -1.32 0.64 1.53
C ARG A 59 -2.28 -0.48 1.16
N VAL A 60 -3.38 -0.13 0.52
CA VAL A 60 -4.38 -1.10 0.06
C VAL A 60 -4.89 -0.72 -1.33
N ARG A 61 -5.14 -1.72 -2.16
CA ARG A 61 -5.85 -1.58 -3.43
C ARG A 61 -7.21 -2.24 -3.32
N VAL A 62 -8.25 -1.50 -3.66
CA VAL A 62 -9.62 -2.00 -3.84
C VAL A 62 -9.97 -1.94 -5.33
N PHE A 63 -10.75 -2.89 -5.80
CA PHE A 63 -11.07 -3.00 -7.24
C PHE A 63 -12.33 -2.22 -7.62
N GLU A 64 -13.21 -2.01 -6.65
CA GLU A 64 -14.45 -1.25 -6.80
C GLU A 64 -14.60 -0.28 -5.61
N ALA A 65 -15.28 0.83 -5.86
CA ALA A 65 -15.51 1.88 -4.86
C ALA A 65 -16.79 1.63 -4.05
N GLU A 66 -16.88 0.47 -3.39
CA GLU A 66 -18.00 0.17 -2.50
C GLU A 66 -18.05 1.16 -1.32
N ALA A 67 -19.21 1.78 -1.08
CA ALA A 67 -19.34 2.82 -0.05
C ALA A 67 -18.93 2.33 1.35
N GLU A 68 -19.30 1.11 1.73
CA GLU A 68 -18.94 0.50 3.02
C GLU A 68 -17.42 0.40 3.21
N VAL A 69 -16.71 -0.04 2.17
CA VAL A 69 -15.25 -0.20 2.16
C VAL A 69 -14.56 1.16 2.20
N MET A 70 -15.03 2.10 1.37
CA MET A 70 -14.47 3.45 1.29
C MET A 70 -14.66 4.24 2.59
N GLU A 71 -15.82 4.09 3.22
CA GLU A 71 -16.10 4.70 4.51
C GLU A 71 -15.24 4.10 5.64
N ALA A 72 -15.05 2.77 5.65
CA ALA A 72 -14.19 2.10 6.62
C ALA A 72 -12.72 2.50 6.45
N LEU A 73 -12.24 2.72 5.22
CA LEU A 73 -10.87 3.13 4.94
C LEU A 73 -10.63 4.63 5.23
N SER A 74 -11.65 5.46 5.07
CA SER A 74 -11.56 6.90 5.28
C SER A 74 -11.17 7.25 6.72
N GLY A 75 -10.15 8.10 6.87
CA GLY A 75 -9.65 8.55 8.17
C GLY A 75 -8.75 7.56 8.92
N ASN A 76 -8.35 6.44 8.31
CA ASN A 76 -7.57 5.39 8.99
C ASN A 76 -6.05 5.44 8.82
N GLY A 77 -5.49 6.47 8.16
CA GLY A 77 -4.03 6.53 7.95
C GLY A 77 -3.54 5.76 6.71
N LEU A 78 -4.45 5.14 5.96
CA LEU A 78 -4.12 4.23 4.86
C LEU A 78 -4.05 4.98 3.53
N LYS A 79 -3.09 4.59 2.68
CA LYS A 79 -3.07 4.98 1.26
C LYS A 79 -3.90 3.98 0.47
N VAL A 80 -4.94 4.46 -0.19
CA VAL A 80 -5.92 3.62 -0.86
C VAL A 80 -5.84 3.86 -2.36
N MET A 81 -5.60 2.81 -3.13
CA MET A 81 -5.76 2.82 -4.58
C MET A 81 -7.15 2.30 -4.93
N VAL A 82 -7.91 3.08 -5.70
CA VAL A 82 -9.28 2.71 -6.10
C VAL A 82 -9.32 2.31 -7.56
N GLY A 83 -9.82 1.12 -7.85
CA GLY A 83 -10.05 0.65 -9.20
C GLY A 83 -11.31 1.25 -9.83
N ILE A 84 -11.24 1.51 -11.13
CA ILE A 84 -12.43 1.75 -11.95
C ILE A 84 -12.94 0.38 -12.43
N PRO A 85 -14.21 0.03 -12.17
CA PRO A 85 -14.81 -1.20 -12.68
C PRO A 85 -14.74 -1.26 -14.22
N ASN A 86 -14.47 -2.45 -14.76
CA ASN A 86 -14.32 -2.64 -16.21
C ASN A 86 -15.55 -2.20 -17.01
N SER A 87 -16.75 -2.35 -16.42
CA SER A 87 -18.02 -1.89 -16.99
C SER A 87 -18.09 -0.38 -17.19
N MET A 88 -17.34 0.39 -16.40
CA MET A 88 -17.32 1.86 -16.46
C MET A 88 -16.22 2.42 -17.37
N LEU A 89 -15.26 1.63 -17.82
CA LEU A 89 -14.17 2.12 -18.68
C LEU A 89 -14.69 2.78 -19.97
N LYS A 90 -15.67 2.14 -20.63
CA LYS A 90 -16.27 2.65 -21.86
C LYS A 90 -16.97 4.01 -21.63
N PRO A 91 -18.00 4.13 -20.78
CA PRO A 91 -18.70 5.42 -20.60
C PRO A 91 -17.79 6.54 -20.10
N LEU A 92 -16.84 6.25 -19.21
CA LEU A 92 -15.90 7.26 -18.69
C LEU A 92 -14.91 7.73 -19.78
N SER A 93 -14.55 6.86 -20.73
CA SER A 93 -13.67 7.25 -21.85
C SER A 93 -14.32 8.25 -22.83
N PHE A 94 -15.65 8.25 -22.94
CA PHE A 94 -16.37 9.10 -23.88
C PHE A 94 -16.85 10.43 -23.29
N SER A 95 -16.81 10.61 -21.97
CA SER A 95 -17.34 11.80 -21.32
C SER A 95 -16.50 12.25 -20.13
N LYS A 96 -15.92 13.45 -20.25
CA LYS A 96 -15.20 14.09 -19.15
C LYS A 96 -16.12 14.35 -17.94
N SER A 97 -17.35 14.79 -18.17
CA SER A 97 -18.29 15.06 -17.07
C SER A 97 -18.69 13.78 -16.34
N ALA A 98 -18.79 12.65 -17.05
CA ALA A 98 -19.01 11.35 -16.41
C ALA A 98 -17.79 10.94 -15.55
N ALA A 99 -16.56 11.17 -16.02
CA ALA A 99 -15.35 10.95 -15.25
C ALA A 99 -15.26 11.83 -14.00
N GLU A 100 -15.61 13.12 -14.13
CA GLU A 100 -15.64 14.05 -13.00
C GLU A 100 -16.68 13.64 -11.95
N SER A 101 -17.89 13.28 -12.37
CA SER A 101 -18.94 12.79 -11.46
C SER A 101 -18.49 11.51 -10.76
N TRP A 102 -17.88 10.57 -11.50
CA TRP A 102 -17.39 9.32 -10.91
C TRP A 102 -16.34 9.58 -9.83
N VAL A 103 -15.36 10.45 -10.10
CA VAL A 103 -14.33 10.83 -9.11
C VAL A 103 -14.97 11.50 -7.90
N HIS A 104 -15.90 12.43 -8.11
CA HIS A 104 -16.60 13.10 -7.02
C HIS A 104 -17.31 12.10 -6.09
N ASP A 105 -18.09 11.21 -6.68
CA ASP A 105 -18.98 10.32 -5.93
C ASP A 105 -18.24 9.16 -5.26
N ASN A 106 -17.17 8.65 -5.90
CA ASN A 106 -16.47 7.46 -5.47
C ASN A 106 -15.14 7.73 -4.76
N VAL A 107 -14.52 8.90 -4.97
CA VAL A 107 -13.20 9.23 -4.40
C VAL A 107 -13.28 10.47 -3.53
N THR A 108 -13.64 11.62 -4.09
CA THR A 108 -13.56 12.92 -3.40
C THR A 108 -14.42 12.96 -2.14
N ARG A 109 -15.61 12.36 -2.18
CA ARG A 109 -16.53 12.20 -1.02
C ARG A 109 -15.85 11.63 0.23
N TYR A 110 -14.86 10.75 0.07
CA TYR A 110 -14.22 10.03 1.16
C TYR A 110 -12.90 10.66 1.62
N SER A 111 -12.35 11.59 0.84
CA SER A 111 -11.07 12.27 1.10
C SER A 111 -11.15 13.40 2.13
N SER A 112 -12.33 13.73 2.66
CA SER A 112 -12.51 14.85 3.60
C SER A 112 -11.99 14.55 5.01
N LYS A 113 -11.83 13.28 5.39
CA LYS A 113 -11.37 12.90 6.73
C LYS A 113 -9.84 12.98 6.81
N PRO A 114 -9.26 13.69 7.80
CA PRO A 114 -7.81 13.75 7.97
C PRO A 114 -7.22 12.35 8.16
N GLY A 115 -6.16 12.04 7.41
CA GLY A 115 -5.38 10.81 7.54
C GLY A 115 -5.60 9.75 6.44
N GLY A 116 -6.64 9.82 5.61
CA GLY A 116 -6.77 8.93 4.45
C GLY A 116 -6.27 9.61 3.17
N VAL A 117 -5.47 8.93 2.35
CA VAL A 117 -5.11 9.43 1.01
C VAL A 117 -5.62 8.44 -0.02
N PHE A 118 -6.63 8.84 -0.77
CA PHE A 118 -7.14 8.10 -1.91
C PHE A 118 -6.39 8.58 -3.17
N ILE A 119 -5.75 7.62 -3.85
CA ILE A 119 -4.87 7.82 -5.03
C ILE A 119 -5.35 7.00 -6.21
#